data_AF-A0A8X8GVX1-F1
#
_entry.id   AF-A0A8X8GVX1-F1
#
_cell.length_a   1.000
_cell.length_b   1.000
_cell.length_c   1.000
_cell.angle_alpha   90.00
_cell.angle_beta   90.00
_cell.angle_gamma   90.00
#
_symmetry.space_group_name_H-M   'P 1'
#
loop_
_entity.id
_entity.type
_entity.pdbx_description
1 polymer ?
#
loop_
_entity_poly.entity_id
_entity_poly.type
_entity_poly.pdbx_seq_one_letter_code
_entity_poly.pdbx_strand_id
1 'polypeptide(L)'
;MATISNVRLSIDGAGKRSSRVTVTYVVCFSSCEAMAGSTFRETITLRGDDPIWDDHLITLRSGCVRATQGCVERSVTATVSNDVLDEDPDTIIFGWVIGNKDEVYARVEFTPFTPTGGSGHSNIVSAHFGPAGH
;
A
#
# COMPACT_ATOMS: atom_id res chain seq x y z
N MET A 1 15.38 -8.03 3.28
CA MET A 1 14.12 -7.28 3.48
C MET A 1 13.70 -6.70 2.15
N ALA A 2 12.41 -6.75 1.82
CA ALA A 2 11.87 -6.12 0.62
C ALA A 2 12.33 -4.66 0.54
N THR A 3 12.88 -4.28 -0.61
CA THR A 3 13.39 -2.93 -0.87
C THR A 3 12.48 -2.23 -1.85
N ILE A 4 12.04 -1.02 -1.50
CA ILE A 4 11.20 -0.17 -2.34
C ILE A 4 12.08 0.94 -2.92
N SER A 5 11.98 1.19 -4.22
CA SER A 5 12.74 2.23 -4.90
C SER A 5 11.96 2.83 -6.06
N ASN A 6 12.46 3.94 -6.61
CA ASN A 6 11.88 4.62 -7.77
C ASN A 6 10.38 4.96 -7.58
N VAL A 7 9.98 5.35 -6.38
CA VAL A 7 8.61 5.80 -6.10
C VAL A 7 8.37 7.10 -6.86
N ARG A 8 7.35 7.11 -7.73
CA ARG A 8 6.94 8.27 -8.50
C ARG A 8 5.43 8.45 -8.38
N LEU A 9 5.03 9.69 -8.16
CA LEU A 9 3.64 10.12 -8.12
C LEU A 9 3.33 10.92 -9.39
N SER A 10 2.20 10.63 -10.02
CA SER A 10 1.65 11.39 -11.13
C SER A 10 0.18 11.67 -10.87
N ILE A 11 -0.25 12.91 -11.09
CA ILE A 11 -1.64 13.34 -10.91
C ILE A 11 -2.12 13.93 -12.24
N ASP A 12 -3.07 13.24 -12.87
CA ASP A 12 -3.69 13.67 -14.12
C ASP A 12 -5.05 14.29 -13.86
N GLY A 13 -5.37 15.38 -14.56
CA GLY A 13 -6.67 16.04 -14.45
C GLY A 13 -6.80 17.03 -13.28
N ALA A 14 -5.67 17.56 -12.79
CA ALA A 14 -5.63 18.66 -11.84
C ALA A 14 -6.57 19.81 -12.30
N GLY A 15 -7.40 20.33 -11.39
CA GLY A 15 -8.41 21.36 -11.67
C GLY A 15 -9.82 20.86 -12.06
N LYS A 16 -10.09 19.56 -12.03
CA LYS A 16 -11.45 18.98 -12.15
C LYS A 16 -12.02 18.64 -10.76
N ARG A 17 -13.26 18.12 -10.68
CA ARG A 17 -13.83 17.66 -9.39
C ARG A 17 -13.04 16.48 -8.78
N SER A 18 -12.37 15.70 -9.62
CA SER A 18 -11.52 14.60 -9.21
C SER A 18 -10.32 14.47 -10.13
N SER A 19 -9.23 13.97 -9.56
CA SER A 19 -7.97 13.75 -10.24
C SER A 19 -7.63 12.26 -10.25
N ARG A 20 -6.98 11.81 -11.33
CA ARG A 20 -6.46 10.46 -11.43
C ARG A 20 -5.05 10.45 -10.85
N VAL A 21 -4.89 9.81 -9.71
CA VAL A 21 -3.61 9.66 -9.03
C VAL A 21 -3.00 8.32 -9.38
N THR A 22 -1.76 8.33 -9.86
CA THR A 22 -0.98 7.13 -10.19
C THR A 22 0.32 7.13 -9.41
N VAL A 23 0.57 6.03 -8.70
CA VAL A 23 1.84 5.79 -7.99
C VAL A 23 2.54 4.62 -8.66
N THR A 24 3.74 4.86 -9.18
CA THR A 24 4.62 3.80 -9.70
C THR A 24 5.82 3.62 -8.79
N TYR A 25 6.28 2.39 -8.64
CA TYR A 25 7.45 2.06 -7.83
C TYR A 25 8.02 0.70 -8.21
N VAL A 26 9.26 0.44 -7.82
CA VAL A 26 9.91 -0.85 -7.94
C VAL A 26 10.01 -1.47 -6.55
N VAL A 27 9.63 -2.74 -6.44
CA VAL A 27 9.85 -3.55 -5.25
C VAL A 27 10.76 -4.72 -5.59
N CYS A 28 11.83 -4.90 -4.82
CA CYS A 28 12.76 -6.02 -4.93
C CYS A 28 12.67 -6.87 -3.67
N PHE A 29 12.27 -8.12 -3.80
CA PHE A 29 12.30 -9.07 -2.68
C PHE A 29 13.65 -9.79 -2.66
N SER A 30 14.14 -10.08 -1.45
CA SER A 30 15.32 -10.92 -1.31
C SER A 30 15.05 -12.35 -1.74
N SER A 31 16.10 -13.08 -2.13
CA SER A 31 16.01 -14.50 -2.45
C SER A 31 15.40 -15.32 -1.29
N CYS A 32 15.75 -15.00 -0.05
CA CYS A 32 15.21 -15.67 1.14
C CYS A 32 13.70 -15.46 1.28
N GLU A 33 13.20 -14.23 1.10
CA GLU A 33 11.76 -13.91 1.18
C GLU A 33 10.97 -14.62 0.07
N ALA A 34 11.52 -14.65 -1.15
CA ALA A 34 10.91 -15.34 -2.27
C ALA A 34 10.86 -16.86 -2.05
N MET A 35 11.96 -17.46 -1.59
CA MET A 35 12.04 -18.89 -1.28
C MET A 35 11.10 -19.30 -0.13
N ALA A 36 11.00 -18.47 0.90
CA ALA A 36 10.09 -18.70 2.03
C ALA A 36 8.61 -18.52 1.64
N GLY A 37 8.32 -17.99 0.45
CA GLY A 37 6.95 -17.67 0.03
C GLY A 37 6.32 -16.59 0.91
N SER A 38 7.13 -15.70 1.48
CA SER A 38 6.68 -14.65 2.39
C SER A 38 5.61 -13.78 1.73
N THR A 39 4.63 -13.35 2.52
CA THR A 39 3.62 -12.39 2.09
C THR A 39 3.82 -11.10 2.85
N PHE A 40 3.61 -9.98 2.17
CA PHE A 40 3.71 -8.64 2.72
C PHE A 40 2.37 -7.94 2.57
N ARG A 41 2.00 -7.11 3.54
CA ARG A 41 0.94 -6.14 3.39
C ARG A 41 1.52 -4.88 2.76
N GLU A 42 1.13 -4.65 1.51
CA GLU A 42 1.39 -3.45 0.74
C GLU A 42 0.37 -2.38 1.14
N THR A 43 0.84 -1.22 1.56
CA THR A 43 0.01 -0.05 1.83
C THR A 43 0.57 1.15 1.06
N ILE A 44 -0.28 1.80 0.28
CA ILE A 44 0.05 2.99 -0.49
C ILE A 44 -0.85 4.11 -0.01
N THR A 45 -0.24 5.16 0.52
CA THR A 45 -0.93 6.33 1.05
C THR A 45 -0.49 7.59 0.34
N LEU A 46 -1.41 8.54 0.18
CA LEU A 46 -1.07 9.93 -0.11
C LEU A 46 -0.98 10.69 1.20
N ARG A 47 -0.02 11.60 1.26
CA ARG A 47 0.27 12.43 2.43
C ARG A 47 0.52 13.87 2.00
N GLY A 48 0.14 14.81 2.84
CA GLY A 48 0.54 16.22 2.74
C GLY A 48 1.99 16.38 3.19
N ASP A 49 2.72 17.30 2.57
CA ASP A 49 4.11 17.62 2.91
C ASP A 49 4.20 18.95 3.64
N ASP A 50 3.61 19.03 4.84
CA ASP A 50 3.67 20.26 5.63
C ASP A 50 4.85 20.29 6.59
N PRO A 51 5.51 21.46 6.76
CA PRO A 51 6.68 21.59 7.62
C PRO A 51 6.44 21.22 9.09
N ILE A 52 5.17 21.14 9.51
CA ILE A 52 4.77 20.96 10.91
C ILE A 52 3.93 19.68 11.10
N TRP A 53 3.18 19.22 10.10
CA TRP A 53 2.26 18.08 10.20
C TRP A 53 2.33 17.22 8.93
N ASP A 54 2.90 16.01 9.03
CA ASP A 54 2.85 15.06 7.92
C ASP A 54 1.49 14.34 7.94
N ASP A 55 0.51 14.91 7.26
CA ASP A 55 -0.88 14.49 7.38
C ASP A 55 -1.25 13.38 6.40
N HIS A 56 -1.94 12.36 6.92
CA HIS A 56 -2.47 11.28 6.10
C HIS A 56 -3.71 11.76 5.36
N LEU A 57 -3.64 11.80 4.03
CA LEU A 57 -4.78 12.21 3.20
C LEU A 57 -5.71 11.03 2.91
N ILE A 58 -5.17 9.99 2.27
CA ILE A 58 -5.96 8.82 1.87
C ILE A 58 -5.07 7.59 1.65
N THR A 59 -5.66 6.40 1.87
CA THR A 59 -5.06 5.13 1.46
C THR A 59 -5.55 4.78 0.04
N LEU A 60 -4.64 4.79 -0.94
CA LEU A 60 -4.93 4.40 -2.32
C LEU A 60 -5.08 2.90 -2.48
N ARG A 61 -4.28 2.13 -1.73
CA ARG A 61 -4.30 0.67 -1.76
C ARG A 61 -3.83 0.10 -0.45
N SER A 62 -4.51 -0.95 0.01
CA SER A 62 -4.04 -1.85 1.06
C SER A 62 -4.32 -3.28 0.61
N GLY A 63 -3.29 -4.09 0.44
CA GLY A 63 -3.44 -5.47 -0.04
C GLY A 63 -2.27 -6.37 0.30
N CYS A 64 -2.44 -7.67 0.09
CA CYS A 64 -1.38 -8.65 0.30
C CYS A 64 -0.62 -8.90 -1.01
N VAL A 65 0.72 -8.92 -0.92
CA VAL A 65 1.62 -9.20 -2.03
C VAL A 65 2.55 -10.32 -1.62
N ARG A 66 2.59 -11.38 -2.43
CA ARG A 66 3.54 -12.48 -2.25
C ARG A 66 4.90 -12.07 -2.79
N ALA A 67 5.95 -12.40 -2.05
CA ALA A 67 7.33 -12.21 -2.48
C ALA A 67 7.62 -13.07 -3.72
N THR A 68 8.27 -12.46 -4.70
CA THR A 68 8.72 -13.09 -5.94
C THR A 68 10.20 -12.88 -6.13
N GLN A 69 10.88 -13.77 -6.83
CA GLN A 69 12.30 -13.59 -7.11
C GLN A 69 12.53 -12.39 -8.03
N GLY A 70 13.44 -11.50 -7.64
CA GLY A 70 13.82 -10.33 -8.43
C GLY A 70 13.03 -9.05 -8.08
N CYS A 71 13.15 -8.07 -8.97
CA CYS A 71 12.48 -6.78 -8.84
C CYS A 71 11.25 -6.71 -9.75
N VAL A 72 10.18 -6.13 -9.23
CA VAL A 72 8.90 -5.98 -9.93
C VAL A 72 8.52 -4.50 -9.93
N GLU A 73 8.27 -3.95 -11.11
CA GLU A 73 7.66 -2.64 -11.24
C GLU A 73 6.14 -2.76 -11.02
N ARG A 74 5.59 -1.84 -10.24
CA ARG A 74 4.18 -1.82 -9.85
C ARG A 74 3.62 -0.44 -10.10
N SER A 75 2.36 -0.41 -10.50
CA SER A 75 1.59 0.81 -10.74
C SER A 75 0.23 0.66 -10.09
N VAL A 76 -0.18 1.70 -9.36
CA VAL A 76 -1.50 1.79 -8.74
C VAL A 76 -2.12 3.11 -9.13
N THR A 77 -3.28 3.03 -9.78
CA THR A 77 -4.04 4.20 -10.21
C THR A 77 -5.38 4.22 -9.49
N ALA A 78 -5.74 5.37 -8.92
CA ALA A 78 -7.03 5.61 -8.29
C ALA A 78 -7.56 6.99 -8.69
N THR A 79 -8.89 7.15 -8.69
CA THR A 79 -9.53 8.46 -8.82
C THR A 79 -9.78 9.01 -7.42
N VAL A 80 -9.27 10.20 -7.13
CA VAL A 80 -9.35 10.85 -5.83
C VAL A 80 -10.09 12.19 -5.99
N SER A 81 -10.94 12.54 -5.02
CA SER A 81 -11.59 13.87 -5.02
C SER A 81 -10.53 14.96 -4.87
N ASN A 82 -10.71 16.10 -5.53
CA ASN A 82 -9.75 17.19 -5.37
C ASN A 82 -9.78 17.76 -3.95
N ASP A 83 -10.92 17.71 -3.25
CA ASP A 83 -11.03 18.10 -1.83
C ASP A 83 -10.14 17.25 -0.89
N VAL A 84 -9.64 16.09 -1.34
CA VAL A 84 -8.70 15.24 -0.58
C VAL A 84 -7.24 15.58 -0.92
N LEU A 85 -7.02 16.21 -2.07
CA LEU A 85 -5.70 16.67 -2.52
C LEU A 85 -5.42 18.13 -2.13
N ASP A 86 -6.47 18.85 -1.74
CA ASP A 86 -6.47 20.20 -1.19
C ASP A 86 -6.18 20.08 0.31
N GLU A 87 -4.90 20.17 0.67
CA GLU A 87 -4.41 19.99 2.05
C GLU A 87 -4.66 21.27 2.87
N ASP A 88 -4.53 22.44 2.23
CA ASP A 88 -4.71 23.75 2.86
C ASP A 88 -6.11 24.33 2.55
N PRO A 89 -7.02 24.49 3.53
CA PRO A 89 -8.18 25.34 3.33
C PRO A 89 -7.67 26.78 3.16
N ASP A 90 -7.77 27.34 1.94
CA ASP A 90 -7.47 28.73 1.58
C ASP A 90 -7.53 29.67 2.80
N THR A 91 -6.39 29.93 3.43
CA THR A 91 -6.38 30.74 4.65
C THR A 91 -6.46 32.20 4.24
N ILE A 92 -7.68 32.75 4.22
CA ILE A 92 -7.93 34.16 3.92
C ILE A 92 -7.45 35.01 5.10
N ILE A 93 -6.22 35.55 5.01
CA ILE A 93 -5.69 36.52 5.97
C ILE A 93 -5.66 37.91 5.29
N PHE A 94 -6.41 38.86 5.85
CA PHE A 94 -6.44 40.27 5.40
C PHE A 94 -6.74 40.50 3.90
N GLY A 95 -7.63 39.70 3.29
CA GLY A 95 -8.13 39.95 1.93
C GLY A 95 -7.15 39.60 0.80
N TRP A 96 -6.04 38.93 1.11
CA TRP A 96 -5.13 38.35 0.12
C TRP A 96 -5.23 36.83 0.18
N VAL A 97 -5.51 36.21 -0.96
CA VAL A 97 -5.39 34.75 -1.13
C VAL A 97 -3.91 34.48 -1.35
N ILE A 98 -3.22 34.00 -0.32
CA ILE A 98 -1.89 33.42 -0.46
C ILE A 98 -2.15 31.97 -0.85
N GLY A 99 -2.12 31.68 -2.15
CA GLY A 99 -2.23 30.31 -2.63
C GLY A 99 -1.02 29.53 -2.15
N ASN A 100 -1.18 28.79 -1.06
CA ASN A 100 -0.22 27.76 -0.72
C ASN A 100 -0.25 26.73 -1.85
N LYS A 101 0.92 26.20 -2.22
CA LYS A 101 0.96 25.11 -3.18
C LYS A 101 0.60 23.86 -2.41
N ASP A 102 -0.48 23.18 -2.79
CA ASP A 102 -0.81 21.88 -2.22
C ASP A 102 0.33 20.90 -2.54
N GLU A 103 1.12 20.56 -1.53
CA GLU A 103 2.29 19.70 -1.64
C GLU A 103 1.92 18.30 -1.18
N VAL A 104 1.75 17.38 -2.14
CA VAL A 104 1.36 15.99 -1.86
C VAL A 104 2.41 15.00 -2.34
N TYR A 105 2.65 13.96 -1.54
CA TYR A 105 3.55 12.86 -1.90
C TYR A 105 2.93 11.49 -1.62
N ALA A 106 3.49 10.46 -2.26
CA ALA A 106 3.07 9.08 -2.08
C ALA A 106 4.05 8.34 -1.16
N ARG A 107 3.51 7.68 -0.14
CA ARG A 107 4.25 6.76 0.73
C ARG A 107 3.82 5.33 0.44
N VAL A 108 4.81 4.48 0.11
CA VAL A 108 4.63 3.05 -0.13
C VAL A 108 5.30 2.28 1.00
N GLU A 109 4.56 1.37 1.62
CA GLU A 109 5.04 0.55 2.73
C GLU A 109 4.76 -0.92 2.49
N PHE A 110 5.74 -1.76 2.84
CA PHE A 110 5.63 -3.21 2.84
C PHE A 110 5.94 -3.72 4.25
N THR A 111 4.92 -4.28 4.91
CA THR A 111 5.06 -4.89 6.23
C THR A 111 4.92 -6.41 6.11
N PRO A 112 5.78 -7.22 6.76
CA PRO A 112 5.62 -8.67 6.74
C PRO A 112 4.23 -9.08 7.27
N PHE A 113 3.47 -9.83 6.47
CA PHE A 113 2.21 -10.41 6.93
C PHE A 113 2.51 -11.66 7.74
N THR A 114 2.07 -11.67 9.00
CA THR A 114 2.17 -12.84 9.87
C THR A 114 0.80 -13.49 9.96
N PRO A 115 0.57 -14.66 9.35
CA PRO A 115 -0.72 -15.34 9.45
C PRO A 115 -1.01 -15.74 10.89
N THR A 116 -2.22 -15.45 11.36
CA THR A 116 -2.68 -15.87 12.69
C THR A 116 -3.50 -17.15 12.58
N GLY A 117 -2.82 -18.29 12.61
CA GLY A 117 -3.43 -19.61 12.77
C GLY A 117 -4.31 -20.10 11.62
N GLY A 118 -4.52 -21.42 11.60
CA GLY A 118 -5.43 -22.12 10.70
C GLY A 118 -5.45 -23.59 11.11
N SER A 119 -6.60 -24.07 11.54
CA SER A 119 -6.77 -25.47 11.94
C SER A 119 -7.95 -26.07 11.21
N GLY A 120 -7.79 -27.31 10.75
CA GLY A 120 -8.87 -28.12 10.21
C GLY A 120 -8.73 -29.53 10.75
N HIS A 121 -9.85 -30.16 11.08
CA HIS A 121 -9.90 -31.57 11.39
C HIS A 121 -10.36 -32.33 10.15
N SER A 122 -9.81 -33.53 9.94
CA SER A 122 -10.34 -34.45 8.92
C SER A 122 -11.69 -35.00 9.37
N ASN A 123 -12.36 -35.72 8.46
CA ASN A 123 -13.43 -36.63 8.86
C ASN A 123 -12.90 -37.75 9.78
N ILE A 124 -13.80 -38.33 10.57
CA ILE A 124 -13.53 -39.54 11.35
C ILE A 124 -13.68 -40.75 10.41
N VAL A 125 -12.68 -41.64 10.40
CA VAL A 125 -12.73 -42.92 9.70
C VAL A 125 -12.90 -44.03 10.73
N SER A 126 -14.02 -44.75 10.66
CA SER A 126 -14.31 -45.89 11.52
C SER A 126 -14.09 -47.19 10.73
N ALA A 127 -13.12 -48.00 11.16
CA ALA A 127 -12.86 -49.32 10.59
C ALA A 127 -12.33 -50.28 11.68
N HIS A 128 -12.38 -51.59 11.41
CA HIS A 128 -11.66 -52.58 12.23
C HIS A 128 -10.19 -52.57 11.81
N PHE A 129 -9.36 -51.76 12.48
CA PHE A 129 -7.94 -51.59 12.14
C PHE A 129 -7.04 -52.82 12.45
N GLY A 130 -7.63 -53.94 12.88
CA GLY A 130 -6.92 -55.18 13.21
C GLY A 130 -6.00 -55.05 14.45
N PRO A 131 -5.52 -56.18 15.01
CA PRO A 131 -4.46 -56.11 16.01
C PRO A 131 -3.19 -55.52 15.37
N ALA A 132 -2.60 -54.50 16.01
CA ALA A 132 -1.35 -53.90 15.55
C ALA A 132 -0.23 -54.96 15.57
N GLY A 133 0.23 -55.38 14.39
CA GLY A 133 1.29 -56.37 14.28
C GLY A 133 1.89 -56.44 12.88
N HIS A 134 3.02 -55.76 12.69
CA HIS A 134 4.27 -56.29 12.13
C HIS A 134 5.43 -55.38 12.57
#